data_AF-A0A6V8D4V8-F1
#
_entry.id   AF-A0A6V8D4V8-F1
#
_cell.length_a   1.000
_cell.length_b   1.000
_cell.length_c   1.000
_cell.angle_alpha   90.00
_cell.angle_beta   90.00
_cell.angle_gamma   90.00
#
_symmetry.space_group_name_H-M   'P 1'
#
loop_
_entity.id
_entity.type
_entity.pdbx_description
1 polymer ?
#
loop_
_entity_poly.entity_id
_entity_poly.type
_entity_poly.pdbx_seq_one_letter_code
_entity_poly.pdbx_strand_id
1 'polypeptide(L)'
;MTARLKQRVREFKQAMATYDLRRAVEISHYELIKDVNWYVRRGGNNVEVGKSLMESWTYLISVSTPHLAEEWGKCLEFTELVSASEMPNIPDLELGEQLILDKEFIMRGVLESARKVKSIAERHLDGPARVLTLVTAPDWKQKLSVNAINFIADGGNIRNFIQEIKQMSFVNEQNMGEILQYWNKRMLSQVFKWDDKARLLILQNIDEVEILSTRAQFFAKELDLEEIKVVKTEDYDLGDGREKSALPLSPGIIFA
;
A
#
# COMPACT_ATOMS: atom_id res chain seq x y z
N MET A 1 -5.10 0.32 12.66
CA MET A 1 -6.02 1.46 12.73
C MET A 1 -5.39 2.60 13.50
N THR A 2 -4.82 2.35 14.67
CA THR A 2 -4.09 3.36 15.48
C THR A 2 -3.07 4.17 14.67
N ALA A 3 -2.11 3.52 14.01
CA ALA A 3 -1.15 4.21 13.13
C ALA A 3 -1.85 5.03 12.02
N ARG A 4 -2.94 4.51 11.44
CA ARG A 4 -3.71 5.23 10.40
C ARG A 4 -4.39 6.48 10.99
N LEU A 5 -4.93 6.39 12.19
CA LEU A 5 -5.53 7.52 12.89
C LEU A 5 -4.49 8.62 13.18
N LYS A 6 -3.32 8.25 13.71
CA LYS A 6 -2.20 9.19 13.91
C LYS A 6 -1.85 9.91 12.61
N GLN A 7 -1.75 9.16 11.51
CA GLN A 7 -1.50 9.72 10.18
C GLN A 7 -2.58 10.75 9.79
N ARG A 8 -3.87 10.42 9.95
CA ARG A 8 -4.98 11.33 9.61
C ARG A 8 -5.01 12.57 10.47
N VAL A 9 -4.74 12.44 11.78
CA VAL A 9 -4.68 13.59 12.69
C VAL A 9 -3.53 14.52 12.28
N ARG A 10 -2.36 13.97 11.91
CA ARG A 10 -1.24 14.77 11.40
C ARG A 10 -1.61 15.49 10.10
N GLU A 11 -2.17 14.77 9.13
CA GLU A 11 -2.62 15.35 7.84
C GLU A 11 -3.67 16.44 8.07
N PHE A 12 -4.58 16.26 9.03
CA PHE A 12 -5.60 17.24 9.38
C PHE A 12 -5.00 18.51 10.01
N LYS A 13 -4.10 18.34 10.99
CA LYS A 13 -3.38 19.46 11.61
C LYS A 13 -2.62 20.27 10.56
N GLN A 14 -1.97 19.61 9.60
CA GLN A 14 -1.28 20.27 8.50
C GLN A 14 -2.24 21.06 7.61
N ALA A 15 -3.36 20.45 7.21
CA ALA A 15 -4.39 21.13 6.42
C ALA A 15 -4.94 22.37 7.13
N MET A 16 -5.23 22.28 8.43
CA MET A 16 -5.68 23.40 9.24
C MET A 16 -4.63 24.50 9.35
N ALA A 17 -3.35 24.14 9.54
CA ALA A 17 -2.25 25.10 9.60
C ALA A 17 -2.03 25.88 8.29
N THR A 18 -2.36 25.27 7.14
CA THR A 18 -2.29 25.91 5.83
C THR A 18 -3.62 26.46 5.33
N TYR A 19 -4.66 26.49 6.18
CA TYR A 19 -6.02 26.92 5.85
C TYR A 19 -6.68 26.13 4.69
N ASP A 20 -6.25 24.90 4.45
CA ASP A 20 -6.87 24.00 3.47
C ASP A 20 -8.09 23.30 4.08
N LEU A 21 -9.18 24.07 4.25
CA LEU A 21 -10.42 23.59 4.84
C LEU A 21 -11.07 22.46 4.01
N ARG A 22 -10.86 22.47 2.68
CA ARG A 22 -11.34 21.39 1.82
C ARG A 22 -10.65 20.08 2.20
N ARG A 23 -9.32 20.09 2.33
CA ARG A 23 -8.57 18.90 2.74
C ARG A 23 -8.95 18.45 4.15
N ALA A 24 -9.15 19.37 5.08
CA ALA A 24 -9.62 19.04 6.43
C ALA A 24 -10.96 18.29 6.41
N VAL A 25 -11.94 18.77 5.61
CA VAL A 25 -13.23 18.08 5.40
C VAL A 25 -13.04 16.72 4.73
N GLU A 26 -12.20 16.64 3.69
CA GLU A 26 -11.91 15.36 3.01
C GLU A 26 -11.40 14.31 4.00
N ILE A 27 -10.52 14.70 4.92
CA ILE A 27 -9.99 13.81 5.96
C ILE A 27 -11.10 13.38 6.93
N SER A 28 -11.81 14.34 7.53
CA SER A 28 -12.76 14.06 8.60
C SER A 28 -14.06 13.40 8.12
N HIS A 29 -14.52 13.68 6.90
CA HIS A 29 -15.82 13.20 6.42
C HIS A 29 -15.72 12.05 5.40
N TYR A 30 -14.57 11.81 4.78
CA TYR A 30 -14.45 10.78 3.75
C TYR A 30 -13.34 9.78 4.05
N GLU A 31 -12.13 10.26 4.31
CA GLU A 31 -10.98 9.37 4.47
C GLU A 31 -11.05 8.55 5.76
N LEU A 32 -11.44 9.14 6.90
CA LEU A 32 -11.66 8.38 8.13
C LEU A 32 -12.74 7.31 7.97
N ILE A 33 -13.83 7.60 7.24
CA ILE A 33 -14.87 6.60 6.95
C ILE A 33 -14.29 5.42 6.15
N LYS A 34 -13.48 5.69 5.11
CA LYS A 34 -12.80 4.65 4.34
C LYS A 34 -11.86 3.82 5.21
N ASP A 35 -11.13 4.47 6.12
CA ASP A 35 -10.20 3.80 7.03
C ASP A 35 -10.92 2.91 8.06
N VAL A 36 -12.06 3.36 8.58
CA VAL A 36 -12.93 2.57 9.47
C VAL A 36 -13.52 1.38 8.74
N ASN A 37 -14.12 1.59 7.56
CA ASN A 37 -14.67 0.51 6.75
C ASN A 37 -13.61 -0.56 6.45
N TRP A 38 -12.40 -0.13 6.13
CA TRP A 38 -11.29 -1.03 5.91
C TRP A 38 -10.85 -1.77 7.18
N TYR A 39 -10.81 -1.10 8.34
CA TYR A 39 -10.50 -1.73 9.61
C TYR A 39 -11.52 -2.81 9.98
N VAL A 40 -12.81 -2.54 9.81
CA VAL A 40 -13.90 -3.48 10.08
C VAL A 40 -13.83 -4.69 9.15
N ARG A 41 -13.57 -4.49 7.85
CA ARG A 41 -13.41 -5.60 6.89
C ARG A 41 -12.31 -6.59 7.28
N ARG A 42 -11.22 -6.11 7.89
CA ARG A 42 -10.11 -6.94 8.38
C ARG A 42 -10.38 -7.65 9.72
N GLY A 43 -11.62 -7.67 10.20
CA GLY A 43 -12.03 -8.31 11.46
C GLY A 43 -12.23 -7.33 12.62
N GLY A 44 -11.60 -6.15 12.56
CA GLY A 44 -11.86 -5.05 13.49
C GLY A 44 -11.90 -5.45 14.98
N ASN A 45 -12.90 -4.92 15.68
CA ASN A 45 -13.35 -5.38 17.00
C ASN A 45 -12.39 -5.17 18.19
N ASN A 46 -11.73 -4.02 18.26
CA ASN A 46 -11.03 -3.59 19.46
C ASN A 46 -11.67 -2.31 20.02
N VAL A 47 -12.18 -2.40 21.25
CA VAL A 47 -12.91 -1.30 21.92
C VAL A 47 -12.02 -0.09 22.15
N GLU A 48 -10.78 -0.29 22.61
CA GLU A 48 -9.82 0.80 22.85
C GLU A 48 -9.47 1.57 21.58
N VAL A 49 -9.29 0.83 20.47
CA VAL A 49 -9.08 1.44 19.14
C VAL A 49 -10.30 2.23 18.71
N GLY A 50 -11.50 1.69 18.93
CA GLY A 50 -12.76 2.37 18.62
C GLY A 50 -12.95 3.65 19.44
N LYS A 51 -12.67 3.60 20.74
CA LYS A 51 -12.76 4.75 21.65
C LYS A 51 -11.77 5.85 21.24
N SER A 52 -10.50 5.52 21.08
CA SER A 52 -9.45 6.47 20.66
C SER A 52 -9.75 7.12 19.30
N LEU A 53 -10.29 6.33 18.36
CA LEU A 53 -10.78 6.83 17.08
C LEU A 53 -11.92 7.82 17.26
N MET A 54 -12.96 7.48 18.02
CA MET A 54 -14.13 8.34 18.19
C MET A 54 -13.77 9.64 18.92
N GLU A 55 -12.90 9.59 19.92
CA GLU A 55 -12.37 10.78 20.60
C GLU A 55 -11.69 11.71 19.60
N SER A 56 -10.73 11.21 18.82
CA SER A 56 -10.01 12.01 17.83
C SER A 56 -10.94 12.53 16.73
N TRP A 57 -11.86 11.68 16.24
CA TRP A 57 -12.78 12.04 15.16
C TRP A 57 -13.76 13.13 15.59
N THR A 58 -14.20 13.12 16.85
CA THR A 58 -15.03 14.17 17.43
C THR A 58 -14.38 15.54 17.28
N TYR A 59 -13.08 15.66 17.58
CA TYR A 59 -12.34 16.90 17.35
C TYR A 59 -12.16 17.24 15.87
N LEU A 60 -11.86 16.26 15.02
CA LEU A 60 -11.63 16.50 13.59
C LEU A 60 -12.90 16.96 12.86
N ILE A 61 -14.07 16.47 13.26
CA ILE A 61 -15.33 16.81 12.62
C ILE A 61 -15.91 18.14 13.13
N SER A 62 -15.50 18.60 14.31
CA SER A 62 -16.04 19.82 14.94
C SER A 62 -15.85 21.09 14.10
N VAL A 63 -14.79 21.13 13.28
CA VAL A 63 -14.48 22.24 12.38
C VAL A 63 -15.59 22.47 11.34
N SER A 64 -16.28 21.41 10.91
CA SER A 64 -17.27 21.50 9.82
C SER A 64 -18.69 21.11 10.23
N THR A 65 -18.83 20.22 11.23
CA THR A 65 -20.13 19.82 11.79
C THR A 65 -20.10 19.90 13.32
N PRO A 66 -20.01 21.12 13.90
CA PRO A 66 -19.81 21.30 15.34
C PRO A 66 -20.93 20.69 16.18
N HIS A 67 -22.20 20.83 15.77
CA HIS A 67 -23.33 20.26 16.51
C HIS A 67 -23.25 18.72 16.62
N LEU A 68 -22.81 18.04 15.56
CA LEU A 68 -22.62 16.59 15.58
C LEU A 68 -21.45 16.20 16.49
N ALA A 69 -20.37 16.98 16.46
CA ALA A 69 -19.25 16.79 17.35
C ALA A 69 -19.66 16.93 18.82
N GLU A 70 -20.49 17.92 19.17
CA GLU A 70 -20.99 18.09 20.55
C GLU A 70 -21.83 16.88 21.00
N GLU A 71 -22.70 16.35 20.15
CA GLU A 71 -23.45 15.13 20.45
C GLU A 71 -22.53 13.92 20.65
N TRP A 72 -21.46 13.80 19.86
CA TRP A 72 -20.46 12.73 20.01
C TRP A 72 -19.63 12.91 21.29
N GLY A 73 -19.20 14.13 21.59
CA GLY A 73 -18.47 14.46 22.81
C GLY A 73 -19.29 14.12 24.06
N LYS A 74 -20.60 14.41 24.03
CA LYS A 74 -21.53 13.98 25.10
C LYS A 74 -21.61 12.46 25.23
N CYS A 75 -21.69 11.72 24.11
CA CYS A 75 -21.67 10.25 24.14
C CYS A 75 -20.34 9.68 24.68
N LEU A 76 -19.24 10.41 24.51
CA LEU A 76 -17.90 10.07 25.00
C LEU A 76 -17.62 10.62 26.40
N GLU A 77 -18.61 11.24 27.05
CA GLU A 77 -18.52 11.79 28.41
C GLU A 77 -17.46 12.90 28.55
N PHE A 78 -17.30 13.74 27.53
CA PHE A 78 -16.43 14.92 27.62
C PHE A 78 -16.94 15.87 28.71
N THR A 79 -16.03 16.40 29.52
CA THR A 79 -16.37 17.28 30.66
C THR A 79 -16.76 18.69 30.22
N GLU A 80 -16.22 19.15 29.10
CA GLU A 80 -16.47 20.45 28.49
C GLU A 80 -17.08 20.27 27.11
N LEU A 81 -17.65 21.35 26.57
CA LEU A 81 -18.05 21.38 25.16
C LEU A 81 -16.83 21.10 24.29
N VAL A 82 -17.03 20.38 23.18
CA VAL A 82 -15.95 20.10 22.22
C VAL A 82 -15.34 21.41 21.73
N SER A 83 -16.18 22.41 21.46
CA SER A 83 -15.80 23.77 21.08
C SER A 83 -15.00 24.55 22.13
N ALA A 84 -15.09 24.18 23.41
CA ALA A 84 -14.35 24.80 24.51
C ALA A 84 -13.07 24.03 24.89
N SER A 85 -12.84 22.87 24.29
CA SER A 85 -11.74 21.96 24.64
C SER A 85 -10.67 21.90 23.55
N GLU A 86 -9.45 21.53 23.94
CA GLU A 86 -8.35 21.28 23.01
C GLU A 86 -8.24 19.79 22.69
N MET A 87 -8.03 19.47 21.42
CA MET A 87 -7.76 18.09 21.01
C MET A 87 -6.46 17.61 21.66
N PRO A 88 -6.44 16.42 22.29
CA PRO A 88 -5.23 15.84 22.85
C PRO A 88 -4.09 15.80 21.84
N ASN A 89 -2.87 16.08 22.31
CA ASN A 89 -1.71 16.00 21.43
C ASN A 89 -1.37 14.54 21.13
N ILE A 90 -1.70 14.10 19.92
CA ILE A 90 -1.32 12.79 19.41
C ILE A 90 0.12 12.84 18.89
N PRO A 91 1.01 11.95 19.37
CA PRO A 91 2.40 11.91 18.92
C PRO A 91 2.49 11.56 17.43
N ASP A 92 3.60 11.98 16.81
CA ASP A 92 3.93 11.60 15.44
C ASP A 92 4.10 10.08 15.30
N LEU A 93 4.07 9.63 14.05
CA LEU A 93 4.26 8.22 13.71
C LEU A 93 5.67 7.76 14.09
N GLU A 94 5.72 6.67 14.85
CA GLU A 94 6.98 5.95 15.07
C GLU A 94 7.40 5.19 13.80
N LEU A 95 8.69 4.87 13.68
CA LEU A 95 9.21 4.11 12.53
C LEU A 95 8.48 2.77 12.32
N GLY A 96 8.17 2.07 13.41
CA GLY A 96 7.41 0.82 13.36
C GLY A 96 5.98 1.01 12.87
N GLU A 97 5.33 2.12 13.25
CA GLU A 97 3.97 2.45 12.79
C GLU A 97 3.97 2.84 11.30
N GLN A 98 4.99 3.57 10.85
CA GLN A 98 5.17 3.88 9.44
C GLN A 98 5.34 2.60 8.61
N LEU A 99 6.15 1.64 9.08
CA LEU A 99 6.33 0.35 8.42
C LEU A 99 5.01 -0.44 8.33
N ILE A 100 4.16 -0.39 9.36
CA ILE A 100 2.83 -1.01 9.34
C ILE A 100 1.96 -0.39 8.24
N LEU A 101 1.96 0.95 8.10
CA LEU A 101 1.22 1.65 7.06
C LEU A 101 1.74 1.33 5.65
N ASP A 102 3.05 1.13 5.53
CA ASP A 102 3.73 0.80 4.29
C ASP A 102 3.36 -0.62 3.83
N LYS A 103 3.45 -1.61 4.73
CA LYS A 103 2.97 -2.98 4.49
C LYS A 103 1.48 -2.99 4.11
N GLU A 104 0.67 -2.14 4.76
CA GLU A 104 -0.75 -2.01 4.47
C GLU A 104 -1.03 -1.46 3.07
N PHE A 105 -0.24 -0.49 2.62
CA PHE A 105 -0.37 0.11 1.30
C PHE A 105 -0.10 -0.92 0.20
N ILE A 106 1.00 -1.67 0.33
CA ILE A 106 1.36 -2.76 -0.59
C ILE A 106 0.21 -3.76 -0.69
N MET A 107 -0.22 -4.25 0.46
CA MET A 107 -1.29 -5.23 0.55
C MET A 107 -2.59 -4.75 -0.13
N ARG A 108 -3.05 -3.52 0.14
CA ARG A 108 -4.24 -2.98 -0.51
C ARG A 108 -4.07 -2.88 -2.02
N GLY A 109 -2.90 -2.44 -2.49
CA GLY A 109 -2.59 -2.34 -3.92
C GLY A 109 -2.66 -3.69 -4.64
N VAL A 110 -2.10 -4.75 -4.03
CA VAL A 110 -2.16 -6.11 -4.57
C VAL A 110 -3.59 -6.64 -4.56
N LEU A 111 -4.35 -6.44 -3.48
CA LEU A 111 -5.75 -6.90 -3.41
C LEU A 111 -6.62 -6.26 -4.49
N GLU A 112 -6.52 -4.94 -4.68
CA GLU A 112 -7.28 -4.23 -5.71
C GLU A 112 -6.88 -4.66 -7.13
N SER A 113 -5.59 -4.93 -7.35
CA SER A 113 -5.11 -5.49 -8.62
C SER A 113 -5.66 -6.90 -8.85
N ALA A 114 -5.65 -7.74 -7.81
CA ALA A 114 -6.18 -9.10 -7.86
C ALA A 114 -7.69 -9.09 -8.18
N ARG A 115 -8.47 -8.20 -7.57
CA ARG A 115 -9.90 -8.03 -7.89
C ARG A 115 -10.15 -7.72 -9.36
N LYS A 116 -9.39 -6.78 -9.92
CA LYS A 116 -9.51 -6.40 -11.34
C LYS A 116 -9.20 -7.59 -12.24
N VAL A 117 -8.10 -8.31 -11.97
CA VAL A 117 -7.69 -9.47 -12.76
C VAL A 117 -8.68 -10.64 -12.60
N LYS A 118 -9.24 -10.88 -11.40
CA LYS A 118 -10.25 -11.93 -11.16
C LYS A 118 -11.42 -11.79 -12.13
N SER A 119 -11.97 -10.57 -12.23
CA SER A 119 -13.13 -10.28 -13.09
C SER A 119 -12.90 -10.55 -14.59
N ILE A 120 -11.64 -10.52 -15.03
CA ILE A 120 -11.23 -10.80 -16.41
C ILE A 120 -10.93 -12.29 -16.56
N ALA A 121 -10.19 -12.87 -15.61
CA ALA A 121 -9.81 -14.27 -15.64
C ALA A 121 -11.02 -15.21 -15.63
N GLU A 122 -12.04 -14.92 -14.83
CA GLU A 122 -13.28 -15.73 -14.77
C GLU A 122 -14.05 -15.76 -16.09
N ARG A 123 -13.82 -14.83 -17.02
CA ARG A 123 -14.42 -14.88 -18.36
C ARG A 123 -13.75 -15.91 -19.28
N HIS A 124 -12.55 -16.32 -18.92
CA HIS A 124 -11.71 -17.24 -19.69
C HIS A 124 -11.52 -18.59 -18.99
N LEU A 125 -12.01 -18.73 -17.76
CA LEU A 125 -12.01 -19.98 -17.00
C LEU A 125 -13.34 -20.71 -17.22
N ASP A 126 -13.30 -22.05 -17.25
CA ASP A 126 -14.48 -22.91 -17.28
C ASP A 126 -15.11 -23.02 -15.86
N GLY A 127 -15.30 -21.89 -15.18
CA GLY A 127 -15.84 -21.82 -13.81
C GLY A 127 -15.34 -20.64 -12.98
N PRO A 128 -15.82 -20.51 -11.72
CA PRO A 128 -15.32 -19.51 -10.80
C PRO A 128 -13.87 -19.80 -10.42
N ALA A 129 -13.05 -18.76 -10.31
CA ALA A 129 -11.67 -18.93 -9.87
C ALA A 129 -11.64 -19.41 -8.41
N ARG A 130 -10.84 -20.44 -8.12
CA ARG A 130 -10.74 -21.05 -6.78
C ARG A 130 -9.38 -20.80 -6.14
N VAL A 131 -8.33 -20.71 -6.95
CA VAL A 131 -6.96 -20.56 -6.48
C VAL A 131 -6.36 -19.28 -7.06
N LEU A 132 -5.71 -18.49 -6.20
CA LEU A 132 -4.86 -17.37 -6.63
C LEU A 132 -3.40 -17.68 -6.32
N THR A 133 -2.57 -17.66 -7.36
CA THR A 133 -1.11 -17.68 -7.22
C THR A 133 -0.56 -16.27 -7.44
N LEU A 134 0.10 -15.74 -6.41
CA LEU A 134 0.84 -14.49 -6.42
C LEU A 134 2.32 -14.80 -6.62
N VAL A 135 2.87 -14.36 -7.74
CA VAL A 135 4.28 -14.55 -8.10
C VAL A 135 5.04 -13.25 -7.84
N THR A 136 5.90 -13.20 -6.83
CA THR A 136 6.68 -12.00 -6.51
C THR A 136 7.82 -11.82 -7.51
N ALA A 137 8.24 -10.57 -7.73
CA ALA A 137 9.32 -10.26 -8.66
C ALA A 137 10.65 -10.91 -8.23
N PRO A 138 11.50 -11.35 -9.18
CA PRO A 138 12.86 -11.78 -8.89
C PRO A 138 13.70 -10.70 -8.21
N ASP A 139 14.64 -11.13 -7.38
CA ASP A 139 15.56 -10.26 -6.64
C ASP A 139 16.32 -9.28 -7.55
N TRP A 140 16.71 -9.71 -8.75
CA TRP A 140 17.44 -8.85 -9.67
C TRP A 140 16.58 -7.69 -10.21
N LYS A 141 15.26 -7.88 -10.37
CA LYS A 141 14.34 -6.80 -10.77
C LYS A 141 14.18 -5.77 -9.65
N GLN A 142 14.15 -6.24 -8.40
CA GLN A 142 14.12 -5.37 -7.23
C GLN A 142 15.40 -4.55 -7.12
N LYS A 143 16.57 -5.20 -7.20
CA LYS A 143 17.88 -4.53 -7.21
C LYS A 143 17.99 -3.52 -8.35
N LEU A 144 17.56 -3.88 -9.56
CA LEU A 144 17.56 -2.98 -10.71
C LEU A 144 16.69 -1.73 -10.46
N SER A 145 15.52 -1.91 -9.84
CA SER A 145 14.59 -0.82 -9.51
C SER A 145 15.19 0.14 -8.48
N VAL A 146 15.77 -0.40 -7.39
CA VAL A 146 16.44 0.39 -6.36
C VAL A 146 17.57 1.22 -6.95
N ASN A 147 18.45 0.61 -7.75
CA ASN A 147 19.56 1.32 -8.37
C ASN A 147 19.07 2.39 -9.36
N ALA A 148 18.01 2.13 -10.13
CA ALA A 148 17.46 3.10 -11.06
C ALA A 148 16.88 4.32 -10.34
N ILE A 149 16.18 4.11 -9.22
CA ILE A 149 15.63 5.20 -8.41
C ILE A 149 16.75 6.03 -7.80
N ASN A 150 17.77 5.41 -7.22
CA ASN A 150 18.93 6.12 -6.65
C ASN A 150 19.68 6.93 -7.70
N PHE A 151 19.92 6.34 -8.88
CA PHE A 151 20.61 7.03 -9.96
C PHE A 151 19.88 8.29 -10.44
N ILE A 152 18.54 8.28 -10.47
CA ILE A 152 17.75 9.48 -10.77
C ILE A 152 17.83 10.49 -9.63
N ALA A 153 17.75 10.03 -8.38
CA ALA A 153 17.84 10.89 -7.21
C ALA A 153 19.19 11.63 -7.13
N ASP A 154 20.28 10.99 -7.58
CA ASP A 154 21.62 11.56 -7.67
C ASP A 154 21.82 12.51 -8.87
N GLY A 155 20.75 12.79 -9.63
CA GLY A 155 20.79 13.67 -10.81
C GLY A 155 21.25 13.00 -12.10
N GLY A 156 21.38 11.66 -12.10
CA GLY A 156 21.75 10.88 -13.27
C GLY A 156 20.67 10.88 -14.36
N ASN A 157 21.10 10.95 -15.63
CA ASN A 157 20.19 10.83 -16.77
C ASN A 157 19.84 9.36 -17.03
N ILE A 158 18.59 8.96 -16.80
CA ILE A 158 18.13 7.56 -16.91
C ILE A 158 18.51 6.86 -18.22
N ARG A 159 18.73 7.60 -19.31
CA ARG A 159 19.18 7.03 -20.60
C ARG A 159 20.59 6.44 -20.51
N ASN A 160 21.44 7.01 -19.67
CA ASN A 160 22.80 6.56 -19.44
C ASN A 160 22.89 5.41 -18.44
N PHE A 161 21.80 5.11 -17.72
CA PHE A 161 21.76 4.04 -16.72
C PHE A 161 22.09 2.66 -17.29
N ILE A 162 21.96 2.46 -18.60
CA ILE A 162 22.41 1.24 -19.29
C ILE A 162 23.91 0.94 -19.01
N GLN A 163 24.74 1.96 -18.82
CA GLN A 163 26.16 1.78 -18.47
C GLN A 163 26.33 1.28 -17.04
N GLU A 164 25.51 1.76 -16.11
CA GLU A 164 25.49 1.31 -14.71
C GLU A 164 25.01 -0.14 -14.59
N ILE A 165 23.97 -0.52 -15.36
CA ILE A 165 23.46 -1.90 -15.37
C ILE A 165 24.59 -2.91 -15.61
N LYS A 166 25.50 -2.62 -16.55
CA LYS A 166 26.60 -3.52 -16.91
C LYS A 166 27.61 -3.73 -15.78
N GLN A 167 27.67 -2.82 -14.82
CA GLN A 167 28.61 -2.84 -13.69
C GLN A 167 28.01 -3.48 -12.43
N MET A 168 26.72 -3.85 -12.45
CA MET A 168 26.04 -4.40 -11.29
C MET A 168 26.47 -5.85 -11.01
N SER A 169 26.58 -6.19 -9.72
CA SER A 169 27.06 -7.49 -9.25
C SER A 169 26.21 -8.70 -9.64
N PHE A 170 24.93 -8.49 -9.98
CA PHE A 170 24.01 -9.55 -10.40
C PHE A 170 23.91 -9.71 -11.93
N VAL A 171 24.65 -8.91 -12.70
CA VAL A 171 24.69 -8.96 -14.16
C VAL A 171 25.92 -9.72 -14.63
N ASN A 172 25.71 -10.74 -15.46
CA ASN A 172 26.75 -11.58 -16.05
C ASN A 172 26.50 -11.77 -17.56
N GLU A 173 27.44 -12.38 -18.28
CA GLU A 173 27.34 -12.56 -19.74
C GLU A 173 26.09 -13.35 -20.17
N GLN A 174 25.59 -14.23 -19.30
CA GLN A 174 24.44 -15.09 -19.61
C GLN A 174 23.11 -14.35 -19.47
N ASN A 175 22.96 -13.46 -18.47
CA ASN A 175 21.70 -12.76 -18.19
C ASN A 175 21.67 -11.30 -18.70
N MET A 176 22.80 -10.76 -19.16
CA MET A 176 22.91 -9.36 -19.61
C MET A 176 21.92 -9.03 -20.74
N GLY A 177 21.77 -9.92 -21.71
CA GLY A 177 20.82 -9.73 -22.82
C GLY A 177 19.38 -9.60 -22.35
N GLU A 178 18.97 -10.45 -21.41
CA GLU A 178 17.63 -10.43 -20.81
C GLU A 178 17.40 -9.15 -20.01
N ILE A 179 18.34 -8.78 -19.14
CA ILE A 179 18.21 -7.60 -18.27
C ILE A 179 18.13 -6.32 -19.09
N LEU A 180 18.97 -6.17 -20.13
CA LEU A 180 18.92 -5.00 -21.02
C LEU A 180 17.65 -4.96 -21.86
N GLN A 181 17.17 -6.11 -22.33
CA GLN A 181 15.91 -6.18 -23.07
C GLN A 181 14.73 -5.79 -22.16
N TYR A 182 14.71 -6.30 -20.93
CA TYR A 182 13.72 -5.97 -19.92
C TYR A 182 13.75 -4.49 -19.53
N TRP A 183 14.96 -3.93 -19.36
CA TRP A 183 15.17 -2.52 -19.08
C TRP A 183 14.48 -1.63 -20.12
N ASN A 184 14.81 -1.87 -21.41
CA ASN A 184 14.33 -1.06 -22.51
C ASN A 184 12.82 -1.23 -22.76
N LYS A 185 12.29 -2.45 -22.66
CA LYS A 185 10.89 -2.73 -23.01
C LYS A 185 9.89 -2.40 -21.90
N ARG A 186 10.30 -2.50 -20.63
CA ARG A 186 9.36 -2.39 -19.49
C ARG A 186 9.83 -1.39 -18.43
N MET A 187 11.03 -1.57 -17.88
CA MET A 187 11.45 -0.82 -16.71
C MET A 187 11.63 0.66 -16.94
N LEU A 188 12.21 1.07 -18.08
CA LEU A 188 12.43 2.49 -18.38
C LEU A 188 11.13 3.29 -18.26
N SER A 189 10.03 2.77 -18.82
CA SER A 189 8.71 3.41 -18.72
C SER A 189 8.13 3.32 -17.30
N GLN A 190 8.40 2.23 -16.59
CA GLN A 190 7.83 1.96 -15.28
C GLN A 190 8.42 2.87 -14.19
N VAL A 191 9.71 3.20 -14.27
CA VAL A 191 10.39 4.10 -13.32
C VAL A 191 9.71 5.47 -13.26
N PHE A 192 9.20 5.96 -14.39
CA PHE A 192 8.45 7.22 -14.46
C PHE A 192 7.00 7.11 -14.00
N LYS A 193 6.42 5.91 -13.94
CA LYS A 193 5.04 5.67 -13.49
C LYS A 193 4.92 5.55 -11.99
N TRP A 194 5.99 5.17 -11.29
CA TRP A 194 5.99 5.12 -9.84
C TRP A 194 5.91 6.52 -9.26
N ASP A 195 4.89 6.72 -8.43
CA ASP A 195 4.75 7.89 -7.59
C ASP A 195 5.78 7.88 -6.45
N ASP A 196 5.87 8.99 -5.72
CA ASP A 196 6.83 9.14 -4.63
C ASP A 196 6.67 8.04 -3.56
N LYS A 197 5.43 7.60 -3.32
CA LYS A 197 5.15 6.54 -2.35
C LYS A 197 5.70 5.19 -2.82
N ALA A 198 5.42 4.79 -4.06
CA ALA A 198 5.95 3.54 -4.62
C ALA A 198 7.48 3.54 -4.65
N ARG A 199 8.11 4.68 -5.01
CA ARG A 199 9.58 4.81 -4.99
C ARG A 199 10.15 4.58 -3.59
N LEU A 200 9.58 5.22 -2.57
CA LEU A 200 9.99 5.04 -1.18
C LEU A 200 9.87 3.57 -0.74
N LEU A 201 8.77 2.91 -1.08
CA LEU A 201 8.55 1.50 -0.73
C LEU A 201 9.55 0.56 -1.41
N ILE A 202 9.89 0.82 -2.68
CA ILE A 202 10.89 0.04 -3.40
C ILE A 202 12.27 0.20 -2.73
N LEU A 203 12.64 1.43 -2.33
CA LEU A 203 13.91 1.70 -1.65
C LEU A 203 14.02 1.02 -0.28
N GLN A 204 12.89 0.83 0.43
CA GLN A 204 12.87 0.13 1.72
C GLN A 204 13.16 -1.37 1.60
N ASN A 205 13.09 -1.95 0.40
CA ASN A 205 13.38 -3.37 0.13
C ASN A 205 12.64 -4.33 1.08
N ILE A 206 11.33 -4.12 1.24
CA ILE A 206 10.50 -4.93 2.14
C ILE A 206 10.26 -6.31 1.53
N ASP A 207 10.24 -7.36 2.37
CA ASP A 207 9.92 -8.72 1.95
C ASP A 207 8.43 -8.85 1.57
N GLU A 208 8.14 -8.79 0.26
CA GLU A 208 6.78 -8.93 -0.28
C GLU A 208 6.19 -10.32 -0.02
N VAL A 209 7.04 -11.38 -0.03
CA VAL A 209 6.59 -12.75 0.20
C VAL A 209 6.07 -12.87 1.63
N GLU A 210 6.81 -12.36 2.60
CA GLU A 210 6.42 -12.33 4.02
C GLU A 210 5.10 -11.56 4.21
N ILE A 211 4.97 -10.36 3.61
CA ILE A 211 3.76 -9.53 3.74
C ILE A 211 2.52 -10.27 3.20
N LEU A 212 2.62 -10.81 1.98
CA LEU A 212 1.49 -11.41 1.29
C LEU A 212 1.11 -12.75 1.91
N SER A 213 2.08 -13.57 2.30
CA SER A 213 1.83 -14.88 2.93
C SER A 213 1.15 -14.72 4.29
N THR A 214 1.60 -13.77 5.12
CA THR A 214 1.02 -13.50 6.45
C THR A 214 -0.48 -13.16 6.37
N ARG A 215 -0.94 -12.62 5.23
CA ARG A 215 -2.32 -12.16 5.03
C ARG A 215 -3.08 -12.94 3.96
N ALA A 216 -2.56 -14.09 3.54
CA ALA A 216 -3.17 -14.92 2.50
C ALA A 216 -4.62 -15.29 2.83
N GLN A 217 -4.92 -15.64 4.09
CA GLN A 217 -6.29 -15.96 4.53
C GLN A 217 -7.26 -14.78 4.37
N PHE A 218 -6.81 -13.55 4.64
CA PHE A 218 -7.63 -12.36 4.45
C PHE A 218 -7.93 -12.13 2.97
N PHE A 219 -6.95 -12.32 2.09
CA PHE A 219 -7.16 -12.20 0.65
C PHE A 219 -8.13 -13.28 0.14
N ALA A 220 -8.00 -14.51 0.63
CA ALA A 220 -8.87 -15.62 0.22
C ALA A 220 -10.33 -15.30 0.54
N LYS A 221 -10.58 -14.77 1.74
CA LYS A 221 -11.91 -14.29 2.15
C LYS A 221 -12.40 -13.10 1.33
N GLU A 222 -11.57 -12.08 1.10
CA GLU A 222 -11.96 -10.87 0.38
C GLU A 222 -12.17 -11.08 -1.13
N LEU A 223 -11.56 -12.13 -1.68
CA LEU A 223 -11.67 -12.51 -3.08
C LEU A 223 -12.59 -13.71 -3.30
N ASP A 224 -13.17 -14.29 -2.25
CA ASP A 224 -13.99 -15.51 -2.34
C ASP A 224 -13.26 -16.64 -3.09
N LEU A 225 -12.12 -17.06 -2.52
CA LEU A 225 -11.23 -18.10 -3.05
C LEU A 225 -10.99 -19.17 -1.98
N GLU A 226 -10.70 -20.40 -2.44
CA GLU A 226 -10.39 -21.52 -1.57
C GLU A 226 -8.93 -21.48 -1.09
N GLU A 227 -8.00 -21.07 -1.96
CA GLU A 227 -6.57 -21.10 -1.67
C GLU A 227 -5.81 -19.90 -2.26
N ILE A 228 -4.79 -19.42 -1.53
CA ILE A 228 -3.83 -18.43 -2.03
C ILE A 228 -2.41 -18.92 -1.83
N LYS A 229 -1.66 -18.97 -2.92
CA LYS A 229 -0.25 -19.35 -2.96
C LYS A 229 0.58 -18.10 -3.22
N VAL A 230 1.59 -17.88 -2.40
CA VAL A 230 2.58 -16.83 -2.62
C VAL A 230 3.90 -17.51 -2.89
N VAL A 231 4.44 -17.29 -4.09
CA VAL A 231 5.67 -17.95 -4.55
C VAL A 231 6.63 -16.93 -5.10
N LYS A 232 7.93 -17.20 -4.95
CA LYS A 232 8.94 -16.45 -5.69
C LYS A 232 8.91 -16.88 -7.15
N THR A 233 9.32 -15.97 -8.05
CA THR A 233 9.44 -16.30 -9.48
C THR A 233 10.32 -17.53 -9.73
N GLU A 234 11.36 -17.74 -8.92
CA GLU A 234 12.28 -18.88 -9.04
C GLU A 234 11.61 -20.23 -8.73
N ASP A 235 10.57 -20.23 -7.90
CA ASP A 235 9.84 -21.42 -7.48
C ASP A 235 8.55 -21.65 -8.30
N TYR A 236 8.33 -20.84 -9.35
CA TYR A 236 7.13 -20.91 -10.19
C TYR A 236 7.37 -21.78 -11.44
N ASP A 237 6.81 -22.99 -11.43
CA ASP A 237 7.11 -24.05 -12.41
C ASP A 237 6.07 -24.20 -13.55
N LEU A 238 5.06 -23.32 -13.62
CA LEU A 238 3.98 -23.47 -14.62
C LEU A 238 4.37 -23.00 -16.02
N GLY A 239 5.49 -22.27 -16.18
CA GLY A 239 6.06 -21.93 -17.48
C GLY A 239 5.16 -21.12 -18.44
N ASP A 240 4.12 -20.46 -17.91
CA ASP A 240 3.12 -19.74 -18.70
C ASP A 240 3.54 -18.31 -19.08
N GLY A 241 4.75 -17.89 -18.70
CA GLY A 241 5.33 -16.59 -19.02
C GLY A 241 4.79 -15.45 -18.16
N ARG A 242 3.87 -15.72 -17.23
CA ARG A 242 3.28 -14.71 -16.35
C ARG A 242 4.25 -14.30 -15.24
N GLU A 243 5.19 -15.16 -14.88
CA GLU A 243 6.30 -14.87 -13.97
C GLU A 243 7.20 -13.73 -14.49
N LYS A 244 7.37 -13.64 -15.81
CA LYS A 244 8.14 -12.57 -16.45
C LYS A 244 7.49 -11.20 -16.29
N SER A 245 6.19 -11.15 -15.99
CA SER A 245 5.45 -9.91 -15.83
C SER A 245 5.52 -9.28 -14.44
N ALA A 246 5.95 -10.04 -13.42
CA ALA A 246 6.05 -9.55 -12.06
C ALA A 246 7.03 -8.37 -11.94
N LEU A 247 6.61 -7.36 -11.19
CA LEU A 247 7.32 -6.13 -10.89
C LEU A 247 7.31 -5.90 -9.37
N PRO A 248 8.28 -5.16 -8.81
CA PRO A 248 8.19 -4.70 -7.43
C PRO A 248 6.85 -4.00 -7.17
N LEU A 249 6.22 -4.33 -6.04
CA LEU A 249 4.88 -3.86 -5.62
C LEU A 249 3.74 -4.27 -6.55
N SER A 250 4.00 -5.13 -7.54
CA SER A 250 3.05 -5.57 -8.57
C SER A 250 3.34 -7.03 -8.94
N PRO A 251 3.05 -7.96 -8.02
CA PRO A 251 3.25 -9.38 -8.25
C PRO A 251 2.43 -9.86 -9.44
N GLY A 252 2.89 -10.92 -10.10
CA GLY A 252 2.10 -11.64 -11.08
C GLY A 252 0.88 -12.25 -10.41
N ILE A 253 -0.31 -12.05 -11.00
CA ILE A 253 -1.59 -12.50 -10.45
C ILE A 253 -2.15 -13.55 -11.39
N ILE A 254 -2.35 -14.76 -10.88
CA ILE A 254 -2.73 -15.93 -11.68
C ILE A 254 -3.88 -16.63 -10.99
N PHE A 255 -5.03 -16.65 -11.66
CA PHE A 255 -6.22 -17.37 -11.19
C PHE A 255 -6.33 -18.72 -11.90
N ALA A 256 -6.75 -19.72 -11.14
CA ALA A 256 -7.10 -21.06 -11.59
C ALA A 256 -8.42 -21.51 -10.96
#